data_AF-A0A1F2RSF7-F1
#
_entry.id   AF-A0A1F2RSF7-F1
#
_cell.length_a   1.000
_cell.length_b   1.000
_cell.length_c   1.000
_cell.angle_alpha   90.00
_cell.angle_beta   90.00
_cell.angle_gamma   90.00
#
_symmetry.space_group_name_H-M   'P 1'
#
loop_
_entity.id
_entity.type
_entity.pdbx_description
1 polymer ?
#
loop_
_entity_poly.entity_id
_entity_poly.type
_entity_poly.pdbx_seq_one_letter_code
_entity_poly.pdbx_strand_id
1 'polypeptide(L)'
;MRRISTTDFRKKKSAQEKIVFVTAYDFPTALLVDESGVDAILVGDSLGMVVLGYETTIPVTIEDMINHTRAVSRGVKRAFVAADMPFLTYQSGTSDALKNAGRLMQEAGAMAVKLEGGIEICPQVQALVTAGIPVIGHLGLTPQSIHVFGGYKMQGRDDASARKIVADAMALESAGAFLVVLECIPAELAAEITSQLTIPTIGIGAGPHCDGQILVLYDLLGITGNVQPSFVKQYAQIGQEIRAAVKEYASEVREGKFPAVSRSASSDDSVLSYSSPKKA
;
A
#
# COMPACT_ATOMS: atom_id res chain seq x y z
N MET A 1 2.07 10.57 -20.48
CA MET A 1 1.46 9.23 -20.52
C MET A 1 0.03 9.31 -20.03
N ARG A 2 -0.89 8.52 -20.58
CA ARG A 2 -2.29 8.46 -20.11
C ARG A 2 -2.33 7.75 -18.76
N ARG A 3 -3.13 8.26 -17.81
CA ARG A 3 -3.35 7.63 -16.52
C ARG A 3 -4.17 6.33 -16.68
N ILE A 4 -3.79 5.28 -15.95
CA ILE A 4 -4.48 3.98 -15.96
C ILE A 4 -5.87 4.14 -15.33
N SER A 5 -6.86 3.43 -15.87
CA SER A 5 -8.24 3.44 -15.38
C SER A 5 -8.77 2.03 -15.07
N THR A 6 -9.93 1.96 -14.40
CA THR A 6 -10.60 0.68 -14.09
C THR A 6 -10.88 -0.17 -15.34
N THR A 7 -11.15 0.47 -16.47
CA THR A 7 -11.33 -0.19 -17.78
C THR A 7 -10.05 -0.83 -18.31
N ASP A 8 -8.87 -0.32 -17.95
CA ASP A 8 -7.60 -0.90 -18.38
C ASP A 8 -7.32 -2.21 -17.64
N PHE A 9 -7.69 -2.32 -16.36
CA PHE A 9 -7.58 -3.58 -15.63
C PHE A 9 -8.46 -4.68 -16.22
N ARG A 10 -9.69 -4.35 -16.62
CA ARG A 10 -10.58 -5.29 -17.32
C ARG A 10 -9.97 -5.76 -18.64
N LYS A 11 -9.39 -4.83 -19.43
CA LYS A 11 -8.70 -5.17 -20.68
C LYS A 11 -7.50 -6.09 -20.42
N LYS A 12 -6.69 -5.82 -19.39
CA LYS A 12 -5.55 -6.66 -19.01
C LYS A 12 -6.00 -8.09 -18.66
N LYS A 13 -7.04 -8.26 -17.84
CA LYS A 13 -7.63 -9.60 -17.58
C LYS A 13 -8.04 -10.31 -18.88
N SER A 14 -8.81 -9.63 -19.74
CA SER A 14 -9.26 -10.22 -21.02
C SER A 14 -8.10 -10.58 -21.96
N ALA A 15 -7.00 -9.82 -21.90
CA ALA A 15 -5.78 -10.08 -22.67
C ALA A 15 -4.81 -11.05 -21.97
N GLN A 16 -5.17 -11.56 -20.79
CA GLN A 16 -4.31 -12.38 -19.92
C GLN A 16 -2.96 -11.70 -19.59
N GLU A 17 -2.94 -10.37 -19.58
CA GLU A 17 -1.79 -9.56 -19.18
C GLU A 17 -1.82 -9.33 -17.66
N LYS A 18 -0.71 -9.62 -16.97
CA LYS A 18 -0.66 -9.50 -15.51
C LYS A 18 -0.72 -8.04 -15.07
N ILE A 19 -1.51 -7.79 -14.03
CA ILE A 19 -1.66 -6.48 -13.41
C ILE A 19 -0.67 -6.33 -12.25
N VAL A 20 0.11 -5.24 -12.23
CA VAL A 20 1.17 -5.02 -11.23
C VAL A 20 0.75 -3.92 -10.25
N PHE A 21 0.52 -4.31 -9.00
CA PHE A 21 0.25 -3.40 -7.88
C PHE A 21 1.46 -3.38 -6.95
N VAL A 22 1.78 -2.21 -6.40
CA VAL A 22 2.75 -2.05 -5.31
C VAL A 22 2.23 -1.00 -4.34
N THR A 23 2.49 -1.13 -3.03
CA THR A 23 2.12 -0.05 -2.11
C THR A 23 3.06 1.15 -2.22
N ALA A 24 2.60 2.34 -1.84
CA ALA A 24 3.48 3.47 -1.56
C ALA A 24 2.78 4.40 -0.57
N TYR A 25 3.54 5.19 0.18
CA TYR A 25 2.99 5.96 1.31
C TYR A 25 3.45 7.41 1.33
N ASP A 26 4.41 7.80 0.48
CA ASP A 26 4.92 9.16 0.42
C ASP A 26 5.21 9.59 -1.01
N PHE A 27 5.50 10.88 -1.17
CA PHE A 27 5.82 11.47 -2.47
C PHE A 27 7.04 10.84 -3.16
N PRO A 28 8.23 10.74 -2.53
CA PRO A 28 9.41 10.24 -3.24
C PRO A 28 9.30 8.77 -3.64
N THR A 29 8.72 7.91 -2.79
CA THR A 29 8.50 6.50 -3.15
C THR A 29 7.48 6.36 -4.26
N ALA A 30 6.37 7.12 -4.20
CA ALA A 30 5.34 7.10 -5.24
C ALA A 30 5.87 7.54 -6.61
N LEU A 31 6.74 8.55 -6.65
CA LEU A 31 7.41 9.00 -7.88
C LEU A 31 8.21 7.85 -8.51
N LEU A 32 9.09 7.21 -7.73
CA LEU A 32 9.96 6.13 -8.20
C LEU A 32 9.16 4.89 -8.63
N VAL A 33 8.11 4.55 -7.88
CA VAL A 33 7.21 3.44 -8.20
C VAL A 33 6.43 3.72 -9.49
N ASP A 34 5.91 4.93 -9.68
CA ASP A 34 5.24 5.31 -10.93
C ASP A 34 6.20 5.25 -12.12
N GLU A 35 7.42 5.78 -11.99
CA GLU A 35 8.45 5.73 -13.04
C GLU A 35 8.87 4.29 -13.39
N SER A 36 8.78 3.36 -12.44
CA SER A 36 9.11 1.95 -12.61
C SER A 36 8.08 1.14 -13.41
N GLY A 37 6.98 1.76 -13.85
CA GLY A 37 6.06 1.12 -14.80
C GLY A 37 4.94 0.28 -14.15
N VAL A 38 4.69 0.39 -12.84
CA VAL A 38 3.57 -0.33 -12.21
C VAL A 38 2.22 0.15 -12.73
N ASP A 39 1.20 -0.72 -12.64
CA ASP A 39 -0.14 -0.39 -13.10
C ASP A 39 -0.95 0.39 -12.06
N ALA A 40 -0.76 0.06 -10.78
CA ALA A 40 -1.42 0.74 -9.67
C ALA A 40 -0.53 0.87 -8.45
N ILE A 41 -0.83 1.90 -7.66
CA ILE A 41 -0.31 2.12 -6.32
C ILE A 41 -1.46 2.02 -5.34
N LEU A 42 -1.31 1.16 -4.33
CA LEU A 42 -2.21 1.09 -3.19
C LEU A 42 -1.60 1.84 -2.01
N VAL A 43 -2.26 2.90 -1.56
CA VAL A 43 -2.00 3.49 -0.26
C VAL A 43 -2.76 2.67 0.77
N GLY A 44 -2.09 1.63 1.29
CA GLY A 44 -2.70 0.65 2.17
C GLY A 44 -2.52 0.99 3.65
N ASP A 45 -3.44 0.53 4.50
CA ASP A 45 -3.37 0.69 5.95
C ASP A 45 -2.18 -0.07 6.58
N SER A 46 -1.53 -0.95 5.82
CA SER A 46 -0.18 -1.48 6.08
C SER A 46 0.85 -0.41 6.48
N LEU A 47 0.65 0.86 6.10
CA LEU A 47 1.44 2.00 6.59
C LEU A 47 1.49 2.08 8.11
N GLY A 48 0.44 1.63 8.82
CA GLY A 48 0.41 1.59 10.26
C GLY A 48 1.60 0.83 10.83
N MET A 49 1.94 -0.30 10.21
CA MET A 49 3.04 -1.14 10.65
C MET A 49 4.39 -0.70 10.05
N VAL A 50 4.44 -0.50 8.73
CA VAL A 50 5.73 -0.30 8.04
C VAL A 50 6.22 1.15 8.03
N VAL A 51 5.34 2.12 8.31
CA VAL A 51 5.67 3.55 8.37
C VAL A 51 5.51 4.10 9.78
N LEU A 52 4.37 3.84 10.44
CA LEU A 52 4.06 4.41 11.75
C LEU A 52 4.53 3.55 12.93
N GLY A 53 4.94 2.30 12.69
CA GLY A 53 5.50 1.42 13.71
C GLY A 53 4.47 0.83 14.68
N TYR A 54 3.19 0.83 14.33
CA TYR A 54 2.14 0.13 15.07
C TYR A 54 2.31 -1.40 14.96
N GLU A 55 1.79 -2.12 15.96
CA GLU A 55 1.80 -3.59 15.95
C GLU A 55 0.81 -4.19 14.95
N THR A 56 -0.29 -3.48 14.66
CA THR A 56 -1.34 -3.88 13.73
C THR A 56 -1.83 -2.68 12.93
N THR A 57 -2.67 -2.90 11.91
CA THR A 57 -3.29 -1.82 11.13
C THR A 57 -4.51 -1.18 11.80
N ILE A 58 -5.01 -1.74 12.91
CA ILE A 58 -6.19 -1.26 13.64
C ILE A 58 -6.09 0.22 14.08
N PRO A 59 -4.94 0.73 14.56
CA PRO A 59 -4.84 2.12 15.01
C PRO A 59 -4.85 3.16 13.88
N VAL A 60 -4.75 2.73 12.61
CA VAL A 60 -4.70 3.64 11.47
C VAL A 60 -6.03 4.38 11.33
N THR A 61 -5.97 5.70 11.24
CA THR A 61 -7.15 6.57 11.14
C THR A 61 -7.40 7.00 9.69
N ILE A 62 -8.61 7.53 9.44
CA ILE A 62 -8.90 8.15 8.14
C ILE A 62 -7.99 9.35 7.84
N GLU A 63 -7.51 10.07 8.87
CA GLU A 63 -6.60 11.20 8.69
C GLU A 63 -5.21 10.75 8.22
N ASP A 64 -4.71 9.63 8.77
CA ASP A 64 -3.47 9.00 8.30
C ASP A 64 -3.59 8.64 6.82
N MET A 65 -4.68 7.95 6.45
CA MET A 65 -4.94 7.55 5.07
C MET A 65 -5.05 8.75 4.13
N ILE A 66 -5.75 9.82 4.53
CA ILE A 66 -5.86 11.05 3.75
C ILE A 66 -4.49 11.70 3.56
N ASN A 67 -3.68 11.80 4.62
CA ASN A 67 -2.36 12.43 4.54
C ASN A 67 -1.42 11.67 3.58
N HIS A 68 -1.29 10.36 3.76
CA HIS A 68 -0.42 9.52 2.94
C HIS A 68 -0.92 9.44 1.48
N THR A 69 -2.24 9.32 1.28
CA THR A 69 -2.83 9.31 -0.06
C THR A 69 -2.58 10.62 -0.80
N ARG A 70 -2.69 11.77 -0.10
CA ARG A 70 -2.39 13.08 -0.68
C ARG A 70 -0.93 13.22 -1.09
N ALA A 71 0.00 12.67 -0.30
CA ALA A 71 1.42 12.68 -0.62
C ALA A 71 1.71 11.83 -1.88
N VAL A 72 1.15 10.62 -1.94
CA VAL A 72 1.30 9.70 -3.07
C VAL A 72 0.71 10.30 -4.35
N SER A 73 -0.51 10.82 -4.30
CA SER A 73 -1.19 11.41 -5.47
C SER A 73 -0.42 12.55 -6.12
N ARG A 74 0.42 13.28 -5.37
CA ARG A 74 1.31 14.33 -5.93
C ARG A 74 2.49 13.75 -6.71
N GLY A 75 2.94 12.53 -6.38
CA GLY A 75 4.06 11.86 -7.05
C GLY A 75 3.66 11.10 -8.31
N VAL A 76 2.38 10.70 -8.44
CA VAL A 76 1.92 9.78 -9.49
C VAL A 76 1.38 10.51 -10.71
N LYS A 77 1.93 10.20 -11.89
CA LYS A 77 1.48 10.70 -13.19
C LYS A 77 0.65 9.66 -13.93
N ARG A 78 1.08 8.38 -13.96
CA ARG A 78 0.46 7.33 -14.81
C ARG A 78 -0.32 6.27 -14.03
N ALA A 79 0.24 5.70 -12.97
CA ALA A 79 -0.36 4.60 -12.24
C ALA A 79 -1.72 4.99 -11.65
N PHE A 80 -2.59 3.98 -11.48
CA PHE A 80 -3.86 4.15 -10.79
C PHE A 80 -3.62 4.23 -9.28
N VAL A 81 -4.17 5.24 -8.58
CA VAL A 81 -4.00 5.37 -7.12
C VAL A 81 -5.25 4.91 -6.40
N ALA A 82 -5.16 3.84 -5.62
CA ALA A 82 -6.21 3.39 -4.71
C ALA A 82 -5.81 3.63 -3.26
N ALA A 83 -6.77 3.82 -2.37
CA ALA A 83 -6.53 3.99 -0.94
C ALA A 83 -7.36 3.01 -0.12
N ASP A 84 -6.81 2.51 0.97
CA ASP A 84 -7.59 1.73 1.93
C ASP A 84 -8.59 2.60 2.70
N MET A 85 -9.75 2.02 2.97
CA MET A 85 -10.59 2.48 4.07
C MET A 85 -10.14 1.77 5.35
N PRO A 86 -9.63 2.49 6.37
CA PRO A 86 -9.08 1.84 7.55
C PRO A 86 -10.20 1.33 8.47
N PHE A 87 -9.82 0.54 9.47
CA PHE A 87 -10.76 -0.11 10.39
C PHE A 87 -11.81 0.86 10.96
N LEU A 88 -13.06 0.39 11.01
CA LEU A 88 -14.25 1.09 11.52
C LEU A 88 -14.67 2.35 10.74
N THR A 89 -14.09 2.62 9.58
CA THR A 89 -14.49 3.77 8.74
C THR A 89 -15.62 3.47 7.74
N TYR A 90 -15.95 2.19 7.54
CA TYR A 90 -17.03 1.74 6.66
C TYR A 90 -17.93 0.66 7.31
N GLN A 91 -17.41 -0.05 8.30
CA GLN A 91 -18.12 -1.12 9.01
C GLN A 91 -19.31 -0.58 9.84
N SER A 92 -19.27 0.69 10.26
CA SER A 92 -20.35 1.34 11.02
C SER A 92 -21.61 1.62 10.19
N GLY A 93 -21.51 1.65 8.86
CA GLY A 93 -22.65 1.78 7.97
C GLY A 93 -22.34 2.48 6.64
N THR A 94 -23.31 2.49 5.72
CA THR A 94 -23.17 3.05 4.37
C THR A 94 -22.92 4.55 4.37
N SER A 95 -23.50 5.30 5.33
CA SER A 95 -23.29 6.74 5.47
C SER A 95 -21.83 7.09 5.77
N ASP A 96 -21.21 6.35 6.70
CA ASP A 96 -19.79 6.57 7.06
C ASP A 96 -18.87 6.12 5.93
N ALA A 97 -19.19 4.99 5.27
CA ALA A 97 -18.46 4.55 4.09
C ALA A 97 -18.43 5.63 3.00
N LEU A 98 -19.60 6.19 2.64
CA LEU A 98 -19.72 7.27 1.66
C LEU A 98 -18.94 8.53 2.06
N LYS A 99 -19.08 8.96 3.32
CA LYS A 99 -18.40 10.15 3.83
C LYS A 99 -16.88 9.97 3.75
N ASN A 100 -16.35 8.88 4.28
CA ASN A 100 -14.91 8.66 4.37
C ASN A 100 -14.28 8.38 2.99
N ALA A 101 -14.95 7.61 2.13
CA ALA A 101 -14.49 7.42 0.75
C ALA A 101 -14.51 8.73 -0.04
N GLY A 102 -15.55 9.55 0.12
CA GLY A 102 -15.63 10.88 -0.49
C GLY A 102 -14.43 11.76 -0.12
N ARG A 103 -14.00 11.73 1.15
CA ARG A 103 -12.82 12.46 1.62
C ARG A 103 -11.52 11.94 0.99
N LEU A 104 -11.32 10.62 0.90
CA LEU A 104 -10.14 10.04 0.24
C LEU A 104 -10.06 10.45 -1.25
N MET A 105 -11.20 10.50 -1.94
CA MET A 105 -11.26 10.93 -3.33
C MET A 105 -10.99 12.44 -3.47
N GLN A 106 -11.72 13.28 -2.71
CA GLN A 106 -11.71 14.74 -2.88
C GLN A 106 -10.49 15.41 -2.25
N GLU A 107 -10.11 15.02 -1.04
CA GLU A 107 -9.05 15.68 -0.29
C GLU A 107 -7.66 15.09 -0.55
N ALA A 108 -7.61 13.83 -0.99
CA ALA A 108 -6.36 13.08 -1.11
C ALA A 108 -6.05 12.59 -2.53
N GLY A 109 -7.02 12.60 -3.44
CA GLY A 109 -6.82 12.25 -4.85
C GLY A 109 -6.81 10.75 -5.15
N ALA A 110 -7.37 9.91 -4.25
CA ALA A 110 -7.64 8.52 -4.57
C ALA A 110 -8.56 8.42 -5.80
N MET A 111 -8.43 7.34 -6.57
CA MET A 111 -9.28 7.00 -7.71
C MET A 111 -10.23 5.83 -7.41
N ALA A 112 -9.94 5.07 -6.35
CA ALA A 112 -10.78 4.02 -5.80
C ALA A 112 -10.48 3.86 -4.31
N VAL A 113 -11.39 3.17 -3.63
CA VAL A 113 -11.18 2.72 -2.25
C VAL A 113 -11.12 1.19 -2.17
N LYS A 114 -10.30 0.65 -1.26
CA LYS A 114 -10.26 -0.77 -0.90
C LYS A 114 -10.91 -1.00 0.45
N LEU A 115 -11.81 -1.99 0.52
CA LEU A 115 -12.52 -2.39 1.74
C LEU A 115 -12.29 -3.89 2.00
N GLU A 116 -12.12 -4.24 3.27
CA GLU A 116 -12.01 -5.63 3.73
C GLU A 116 -13.35 -6.19 4.19
N GLY A 117 -13.68 -7.40 3.72
CA GLY A 117 -14.92 -8.08 4.08
C GLY A 117 -15.60 -8.74 2.88
N GLY A 118 -16.50 -9.67 3.17
CA GLY A 118 -17.29 -10.40 2.18
C GLY A 118 -18.70 -9.88 2.03
N ILE A 119 -19.68 -10.80 2.07
CA ILE A 119 -21.11 -10.49 1.96
C ILE A 119 -21.54 -9.37 2.93
N GLU A 120 -20.97 -9.35 4.14
CA GLU A 120 -21.33 -8.40 5.19
C GLU A 120 -21.05 -6.93 4.85
N ILE A 121 -20.17 -6.64 3.89
CA ILE A 121 -19.87 -5.26 3.44
C ILE A 121 -20.52 -4.90 2.09
N CYS A 122 -21.25 -5.83 1.47
CA CYS A 122 -21.90 -5.59 0.18
C CYS A 122 -22.83 -4.36 0.17
N PRO A 123 -23.59 -4.03 1.24
CA PRO A 123 -24.37 -2.79 1.28
C PRO A 123 -23.50 -1.53 1.11
N GLN A 124 -22.31 -1.50 1.72
CA GLN A 124 -21.34 -0.40 1.61
C GLN A 124 -20.76 -0.34 0.20
N VAL A 125 -20.35 -1.48 -0.36
CA VAL A 125 -19.84 -1.57 -1.74
C VAL A 125 -20.88 -1.02 -2.71
N GLN A 126 -22.12 -1.47 -2.62
CA GLN A 126 -23.19 -1.03 -3.50
C GLN A 126 -23.49 0.47 -3.36
N ALA A 127 -23.49 1.00 -2.14
CA ALA A 127 -23.69 2.42 -1.89
C ALA A 127 -22.56 3.28 -2.52
N LEU A 128 -21.31 2.87 -2.34
CA LEU A 128 -20.13 3.55 -2.92
C LEU A 128 -20.17 3.52 -4.45
N VAL A 129 -20.42 2.35 -5.04
CA VAL A 129 -20.49 2.18 -6.49
C VAL A 129 -21.64 3.01 -7.08
N THR A 130 -22.81 3.01 -6.43
CA THR A 130 -23.96 3.84 -6.85
C THR A 130 -23.64 5.33 -6.81
N ALA A 131 -22.81 5.78 -5.86
CA ALA A 131 -22.31 7.15 -5.79
C ALA A 131 -21.18 7.46 -6.79
N GLY A 132 -20.78 6.49 -7.62
CA GLY A 132 -19.72 6.65 -8.62
C GLY A 132 -18.30 6.44 -8.08
N ILE A 133 -18.13 5.86 -6.89
CA ILE A 133 -16.83 5.57 -6.28
C ILE A 133 -16.42 4.13 -6.64
N PRO A 134 -15.31 3.91 -7.37
CA PRO A 134 -14.84 2.56 -7.66
C PRO A 134 -14.35 1.86 -6.39
N VAL A 135 -14.73 0.58 -6.24
CA VAL A 135 -14.39 -0.23 -5.06
C VAL A 135 -13.54 -1.43 -5.44
N ILE A 136 -12.48 -1.63 -4.67
CA ILE A 136 -11.67 -2.85 -4.62
C ILE A 136 -12.13 -3.65 -3.40
N GLY A 137 -12.57 -4.88 -3.60
CA GLY A 137 -12.84 -5.82 -2.50
C GLY A 137 -11.56 -6.45 -1.98
N HIS A 138 -11.54 -6.89 -0.72
CA HIS A 138 -10.43 -7.64 -0.13
C HIS A 138 -10.94 -8.84 0.68
N LEU A 139 -10.53 -10.04 0.25
CA LEU A 139 -10.89 -11.33 0.84
C LEU A 139 -9.66 -12.18 1.18
N GLY A 140 -9.91 -13.24 1.95
CA GLY A 140 -8.86 -14.09 2.50
C GLY A 140 -8.47 -13.57 3.89
N LEU A 141 -7.17 -13.47 4.15
CA LEU A 141 -6.69 -12.81 5.37
C LEU A 141 -6.93 -11.31 5.26
N THR A 142 -7.83 -10.80 6.08
CA THR A 142 -8.13 -9.37 6.21
C THR A 142 -7.50 -8.81 7.50
N PRO A 143 -6.36 -8.09 7.44
CA PRO A 143 -5.64 -7.59 8.61
C PRO A 143 -6.49 -6.80 9.62
N GLN A 144 -7.54 -6.12 9.18
CA GLN A 144 -8.46 -5.41 10.09
C GLN A 144 -9.28 -6.35 10.99
N SER A 145 -9.29 -7.65 10.69
CA SER A 145 -9.90 -8.71 11.50
C SER A 145 -8.87 -9.54 12.28
N ILE A 146 -7.66 -9.02 12.49
CA ILE A 146 -6.54 -9.75 13.13
C ILE A 146 -6.91 -10.37 14.49
N HIS A 147 -7.72 -9.68 15.29
CA HIS A 147 -8.17 -10.17 16.60
C HIS A 147 -9.27 -11.23 16.51
N VAL A 148 -10.01 -11.29 15.40
CA VAL A 148 -10.97 -12.37 15.09
C VAL A 148 -10.21 -13.62 14.64
N PHE A 149 -9.18 -13.46 13.81
CA PHE A 149 -8.36 -14.57 13.32
C PHE A 149 -7.34 -15.08 14.35
N GLY A 150 -7.03 -14.28 15.37
CA GLY A 150 -5.99 -14.58 16.36
C GLY A 150 -4.60 -14.67 15.73
N GLY A 151 -4.30 -13.77 14.79
CA GLY A 151 -3.01 -13.67 14.10
C GLY A 151 -3.07 -13.77 12.57
N TYR A 152 -1.95 -13.47 11.90
CA TYR A 152 -1.80 -13.50 10.44
C TYR A 152 -1.70 -14.95 9.96
N LYS A 153 -2.83 -15.59 9.69
CA LYS A 153 -2.92 -17.00 9.29
C LYS A 153 -3.58 -17.12 7.93
N MET A 154 -3.16 -18.14 7.19
CA MET A 154 -3.77 -18.50 5.91
C MET A 154 -5.25 -18.87 6.09
N GLN A 155 -6.10 -18.36 5.20
CA GLN A 155 -7.55 -18.59 5.18
C GLN A 155 -7.94 -19.61 4.09
N GLY A 156 -9.14 -20.17 4.15
CA GLY A 156 -9.65 -21.06 3.10
C GLY A 156 -9.01 -22.45 3.06
N ARG A 157 -8.56 -22.98 4.21
CA ARG A 157 -7.90 -24.30 4.30
C ARG A 157 -8.87 -25.47 4.35
N ASP A 158 -10.09 -25.23 4.80
CA ASP A 158 -11.16 -26.22 4.88
C ASP A 158 -12.28 -25.88 3.90
N ASP A 159 -13.07 -26.87 3.51
CA ASP A 159 -14.10 -26.71 2.48
C ASP A 159 -15.16 -25.66 2.84
N ALA A 160 -15.46 -25.45 4.13
CA ALA A 160 -16.45 -24.48 4.54
C ALA A 160 -15.92 -23.05 4.38
N SER A 161 -14.70 -22.78 4.86
CA SER A 161 -14.06 -21.47 4.68
C SER A 161 -13.73 -21.18 3.22
N ALA A 162 -13.28 -22.16 2.45
CA ALA A 162 -13.04 -22.02 1.01
C ALA A 162 -14.32 -21.64 0.25
N ARG A 163 -15.43 -22.37 0.48
CA ARG A 163 -16.73 -22.05 -0.13
C ARG A 163 -17.25 -20.67 0.27
N LYS A 164 -17.03 -20.26 1.53
CA LYS A 164 -17.38 -18.90 1.99
C LYS A 164 -16.63 -17.85 1.16
N ILE A 165 -15.33 -17.99 0.97
CA ILE A 165 -14.52 -17.01 0.22
C ILE A 165 -14.97 -16.93 -1.25
N VAL A 166 -15.31 -18.06 -1.88
CA VAL A 166 -15.87 -18.06 -3.25
C VAL A 166 -17.20 -17.29 -3.29
N ALA A 167 -18.12 -17.59 -2.37
CA ALA A 167 -19.41 -16.91 -2.29
C ALA A 167 -19.25 -15.40 -2.02
N ASP A 168 -18.34 -15.02 -1.12
CA ASP A 168 -18.01 -13.62 -0.85
C ASP A 168 -17.46 -12.91 -2.08
N ALA A 169 -16.59 -13.57 -2.85
CA ALA A 169 -16.00 -13.00 -4.05
C ALA A 169 -17.07 -12.69 -5.12
N MET A 170 -17.98 -13.64 -5.34
CA MET A 170 -19.12 -13.46 -6.25
C MET A 170 -20.08 -12.37 -5.75
N ALA A 171 -20.29 -12.28 -4.44
CA ALA A 171 -21.14 -11.25 -3.83
C ALA A 171 -20.55 -9.85 -4.00
N LEU A 172 -19.23 -9.68 -3.80
CA LEU A 172 -18.55 -8.41 -4.03
C LEU A 172 -18.60 -7.98 -5.49
N GLU A 173 -18.40 -8.90 -6.44
CA GLU A 173 -18.59 -8.62 -7.87
C GLU A 173 -20.03 -8.18 -8.16
N SER A 174 -21.01 -8.91 -7.64
CA SER A 174 -22.43 -8.59 -7.79
C SER A 174 -22.81 -7.24 -7.19
N ALA A 175 -22.17 -6.85 -6.08
CA ALA A 175 -22.34 -5.54 -5.45
C ALA A 175 -21.67 -4.39 -6.23
N GLY A 176 -20.85 -4.71 -7.23
CA GLY A 176 -20.25 -3.75 -8.15
C GLY A 176 -18.77 -3.46 -7.92
N ALA A 177 -18.07 -4.23 -7.07
CA ALA A 177 -16.61 -4.14 -6.99
C ALA A 177 -16.01 -4.37 -8.39
N PHE A 178 -14.99 -3.60 -8.76
CA PHE A 178 -14.37 -3.73 -10.10
C PHE A 178 -13.13 -4.61 -10.10
N LEU A 179 -12.62 -4.98 -8.93
CA LEU A 179 -11.42 -5.79 -8.69
C LEU A 179 -11.48 -6.37 -7.27
N VAL A 180 -10.90 -7.55 -7.05
CA VAL A 180 -10.81 -8.18 -5.71
C VAL A 180 -9.36 -8.57 -5.38
N VAL A 181 -8.88 -8.17 -4.20
CA VAL A 181 -7.63 -8.67 -3.63
C VAL A 181 -7.90 -9.98 -2.90
N LEU A 182 -7.04 -10.97 -3.13
CA LEU A 182 -7.04 -12.27 -2.46
C LEU A 182 -5.73 -12.42 -1.67
N GLU A 183 -5.83 -12.41 -0.34
CA GLU A 183 -4.67 -12.44 0.55
C GLU A 183 -4.56 -13.76 1.31
N CYS A 184 -3.37 -14.37 1.27
CA CYS A 184 -3.00 -15.52 2.08
C CYS A 184 -4.04 -16.67 2.03
N ILE A 185 -4.39 -17.10 0.82
CA ILE A 185 -5.27 -18.25 0.55
C ILE A 185 -4.54 -19.31 -0.29
N PRO A 186 -4.99 -20.58 -0.30
CA PRO A 186 -4.43 -21.60 -1.19
C PRO A 186 -4.45 -21.17 -2.66
N ALA A 187 -3.38 -21.49 -3.39
CA ALA A 187 -3.24 -21.10 -4.80
C ALA A 187 -4.35 -21.66 -5.70
N GLU A 188 -4.81 -22.89 -5.42
CA GLU A 188 -5.92 -23.51 -6.17
C GLU A 188 -7.26 -22.82 -5.90
N LEU A 189 -7.49 -22.36 -4.67
CA LEU A 189 -8.68 -21.59 -4.33
C LEU A 189 -8.65 -20.23 -5.06
N ALA A 190 -7.49 -19.58 -5.10
CA ALA A 190 -7.31 -18.34 -5.85
C ALA A 190 -7.52 -18.53 -7.36
N ALA A 191 -7.05 -19.64 -7.92
CA ALA A 191 -7.26 -20.00 -9.33
C ALA A 191 -8.75 -20.18 -9.63
N GLU A 192 -9.46 -20.93 -8.78
CA GLU A 192 -10.90 -21.17 -8.90
C GLU A 192 -11.68 -19.84 -8.89
N ILE A 193 -11.46 -18.99 -7.87
CA ILE A 193 -12.10 -17.66 -7.78
C ILE A 193 -11.79 -16.82 -9.02
N THR A 194 -10.53 -16.78 -9.44
CA THR A 194 -10.10 -15.97 -10.59
C THR A 194 -10.80 -16.39 -11.89
N SER A 195 -11.03 -17.69 -12.06
CA SER A 195 -11.72 -18.25 -13.22
C SER A 195 -13.23 -17.97 -13.25
N GLN A 196 -13.85 -17.86 -12.06
CA GLN A 196 -15.29 -17.59 -11.94
C GLN A 196 -15.64 -16.10 -12.07
N LEU A 197 -14.77 -15.21 -11.59
CA LEU A 197 -15.02 -13.77 -11.64
C LEU A 197 -14.78 -13.18 -13.04
N THR A 198 -15.65 -12.27 -13.45
CA THR A 198 -15.45 -11.45 -14.66
C THR A 198 -14.53 -10.26 -14.39
N ILE A 199 -14.45 -9.80 -13.15
CA ILE A 199 -13.52 -8.77 -12.68
C ILE A 199 -12.13 -9.32 -12.35
N PRO A 200 -11.06 -8.49 -12.39
CA PRO A 200 -9.71 -8.93 -12.06
C PRO A 200 -9.51 -9.31 -10.59
N THR A 201 -8.67 -10.32 -10.36
CA THR A 201 -8.15 -10.67 -9.03
C THR A 201 -6.70 -10.25 -8.87
N ILE A 202 -6.33 -9.74 -7.69
CA ILE A 202 -4.94 -9.40 -7.34
C ILE A 202 -4.52 -10.26 -6.16
N GLY A 203 -3.47 -11.06 -6.34
CA GLY A 203 -2.95 -11.94 -5.29
C GLY A 203 -1.90 -11.28 -4.42
N ILE A 204 -1.90 -11.65 -3.13
CA ILE A 204 -0.77 -11.47 -2.22
C ILE A 204 -0.68 -12.70 -1.32
N GLY A 205 0.32 -13.55 -1.55
CA GLY A 205 0.35 -14.87 -0.93
C GLY A 205 -0.79 -15.80 -1.36
N ALA A 206 -1.34 -15.60 -2.57
CA ALA A 206 -2.43 -16.38 -3.16
C ALA A 206 -2.00 -17.17 -4.42
N GLY A 207 -0.69 -17.36 -4.61
CA GLY A 207 -0.14 -18.05 -5.78
C GLY A 207 -0.19 -17.23 -7.08
N PRO A 208 0.24 -17.82 -8.21
CA PRO A 208 0.47 -17.10 -9.47
C PRO A 208 -0.79 -16.97 -10.36
N HIS A 209 -1.91 -17.60 -9.97
CA HIS A 209 -3.08 -17.75 -10.83
C HIS A 209 -4.00 -16.52 -10.86
N CYS A 210 -3.88 -15.59 -9.91
CA CYS A 210 -4.59 -14.30 -9.95
C CYS A 210 -4.21 -13.48 -11.18
N ASP A 211 -5.10 -12.59 -11.63
CA ASP A 211 -4.87 -11.70 -12.78
C ASP A 211 -3.74 -10.68 -12.56
N GLY A 212 -3.35 -10.45 -11.30
CA GLY A 212 -2.21 -9.63 -10.95
C GLY A 212 -1.68 -9.94 -9.56
N GLN A 213 -0.70 -9.16 -9.12
CA GLN A 213 -0.04 -9.32 -7.82
C GLN A 213 0.16 -7.96 -7.14
N ILE A 214 0.12 -7.97 -5.82
CA ILE A 214 0.49 -6.84 -4.97
C ILE A 214 1.52 -7.25 -3.92
N LEU A 215 2.46 -6.35 -3.62
CA LEU A 215 3.35 -6.45 -2.47
C LEU A 215 3.45 -5.11 -1.75
N VAL A 216 3.71 -5.19 -0.44
CA VAL A 216 4.12 -4.04 0.37
C VAL A 216 5.53 -3.61 -0.06
N LEU A 217 5.71 -2.35 -0.47
CA LEU A 217 6.98 -1.85 -1.01
C LEU A 217 8.15 -2.04 -0.04
N TYR A 218 7.91 -1.88 1.26
CA TYR A 218 8.94 -1.98 2.28
C TYR A 218 9.44 -3.42 2.46
N ASP A 219 8.54 -4.39 2.30
CA ASP A 219 8.88 -5.81 2.32
C ASP A 219 9.60 -6.21 1.02
N LEU A 220 9.14 -5.69 -0.13
CA LEU A 220 9.77 -5.87 -1.44
C LEU A 220 11.23 -5.35 -1.43
N LEU A 221 11.49 -4.20 -0.80
CA LEU A 221 12.79 -3.54 -0.75
C LEU A 221 13.66 -3.94 0.46
N GLY A 222 13.16 -4.77 1.38
CA GLY A 222 13.91 -5.20 2.56
C GLY A 222 14.29 -4.04 3.49
N ILE A 223 13.39 -3.09 3.76
CA ILE A 223 13.68 -1.89 4.55
C ILE A 223 13.73 -2.19 6.06
N THR A 224 12.68 -2.81 6.62
CA THR A 224 12.46 -2.94 8.08
C THR A 224 13.04 -4.23 8.67
N GLY A 225 13.42 -5.21 7.86
CA GLY A 225 14.34 -6.31 8.18
C GLY A 225 13.94 -7.34 9.25
N ASN A 226 12.90 -7.11 10.05
CA ASN A 226 12.68 -7.90 11.27
C ASN A 226 11.72 -9.09 11.10
N VAL A 227 10.77 -9.04 10.15
CA VAL A 227 9.86 -10.15 9.84
C VAL A 227 9.54 -10.13 8.35
N GLN A 228 9.89 -11.20 7.62
CA GLN A 228 9.54 -11.36 6.22
C GLN A 228 8.35 -12.32 6.12
N PRO A 229 7.20 -11.89 5.58
CA PRO A 229 6.12 -12.82 5.27
C PRO A 229 6.61 -13.88 4.27
N SER A 230 6.23 -15.14 4.47
CA SER A 230 6.76 -16.28 3.70
C SER A 230 6.50 -16.19 2.19
N PHE A 231 5.50 -15.41 1.77
CA PHE A 231 5.15 -15.19 0.37
C PHE A 231 5.92 -14.03 -0.30
N VAL A 232 6.69 -13.25 0.45
CA VAL A 232 7.43 -12.10 -0.10
C VAL A 232 8.77 -12.55 -0.66
N LYS A 233 9.07 -12.11 -1.89
CA LYS A 233 10.43 -12.08 -2.43
C LYS A 233 11.00 -10.67 -2.27
N GLN A 234 12.13 -10.54 -1.59
CA GLN A 234 12.91 -9.30 -1.57
C GLN A 234 13.66 -9.12 -2.88
N TYR A 235 13.54 -7.93 -3.47
CA TYR A 235 14.25 -7.54 -4.69
C TYR A 235 15.46 -6.65 -4.40
N ALA A 236 15.56 -6.11 -3.18
CA ALA A 236 16.69 -5.32 -2.69
C ALA A 236 16.83 -5.49 -1.16
N GLN A 237 17.93 -4.95 -0.61
CA GLN A 237 18.22 -4.93 0.83
C GLN A 237 18.47 -3.50 1.32
N ILE A 238 17.53 -2.60 1.00
CA ILE A 238 17.70 -1.16 1.21
C ILE A 238 17.93 -0.81 2.69
N GLY A 239 17.33 -1.56 3.62
CA GLY A 239 17.59 -1.37 5.04
C GLY A 239 19.07 -1.55 5.42
N GLN A 240 19.81 -2.43 4.74
CA GLN A 240 21.25 -2.61 4.96
C GLN A 240 22.05 -1.43 4.41
N GLU A 241 21.70 -0.95 3.22
CA GLU A 241 22.35 0.20 2.58
C GLU A 241 22.17 1.48 3.41
N ILE A 242 20.96 1.72 3.92
CA ILE A 242 20.67 2.85 4.82
C ILE A 242 21.56 2.77 6.07
N ARG A 243 21.61 1.60 6.73
CA ARG A 243 22.44 1.42 7.93
C ARG A 243 23.93 1.64 7.65
N ALA A 244 24.43 1.14 6.53
CA ALA A 244 25.83 1.32 6.14
C ALA A 244 26.16 2.80 5.91
N ALA A 245 25.37 3.50 5.09
CA ALA A 245 25.58 4.91 4.77
C ALA A 245 25.51 5.81 6.01
N VAL A 246 24.52 5.60 6.89
CA VAL A 246 24.39 6.38 8.13
C VAL A 246 25.54 6.08 9.09
N LYS A 247 25.99 4.83 9.18
CA LYS A 247 27.14 4.46 10.02
C LYS A 247 28.43 5.12 9.53
N GLU A 248 28.67 5.12 8.21
CA GLU A 248 29.82 5.77 7.60
C GLU A 248 29.80 7.28 7.84
N TYR A 249 28.69 7.95 7.54
CA TYR A 249 28.50 9.37 7.84
C TYR A 249 28.77 9.70 9.31
N ALA A 250 28.20 8.91 10.22
CA ALA A 250 28.40 9.11 11.65
C ALA A 250 29.86 8.85 12.09
N SER A 251 30.62 8.00 11.39
CA SER A 251 32.05 7.81 11.62
C SER A 251 32.84 9.02 11.13
N GLU A 252 32.56 9.49 9.91
CA GLU A 252 33.24 10.64 9.32
C GLU A 252 33.05 11.92 10.13
N VAL A 253 31.85 12.14 10.68
CA VAL A 253 31.58 13.28 11.58
C VAL A 253 32.37 13.16 12.88
N ARG A 254 32.38 11.98 13.52
CA ARG A 254 33.12 11.77 14.78
C ARG A 254 34.63 11.88 14.62
N GLU A 255 35.15 11.50 13.45
CA GLU A 255 36.56 11.58 13.10
C GLU A 255 36.97 12.94 12.53
N GLY A 256 36.03 13.88 12.37
CA GLY A 256 36.30 15.19 11.78
C GLY A 256 36.63 15.17 10.28
N LYS A 257 36.30 14.07 9.57
CA LYS A 257 36.42 13.96 8.12
C LYS A 257 35.28 14.67 7.39
N PHE A 258 34.11 14.74 8.01
CA PHE A 258 32.95 15.47 7.48
C PHE A 258 32.53 16.66 8.38
N PRO A 259 32.22 17.83 7.79
CA PRO A 259 32.41 18.16 6.38
C PRO A 259 33.89 18.34 6.03
N ALA A 260 34.29 17.89 4.84
CA ALA A 260 35.61 18.22 4.32
C ALA A 260 35.71 19.74 4.08
N VAL A 261 36.90 20.34 4.21
CA VAL A 261 37.12 21.79 3.97
C VAL A 261 36.62 22.22 2.58
N SER A 262 36.76 21.36 1.56
CA SER A 262 36.26 21.60 0.20
C SER A 262 34.74 21.66 0.08
N ARG A 263 34.01 21.22 1.11
CA ARG A 263 32.54 21.28 1.22
C ARG A 263 32.06 22.38 2.16
N SER A 264 32.97 23.17 2.72
CA SER A 264 32.66 24.32 3.56
C SER A 264 32.67 25.60 2.73
N ALA A 265 31.77 26.54 3.03
CA ALA A 265 31.85 27.88 2.48
C ALA A 265 33.18 28.52 2.89
N SER A 266 33.91 29.10 1.94
CA SER A 266 35.09 29.92 2.25
C SER A 266 34.65 31.18 2.98
N SER A 267 35.20 31.46 4.16
CA SER A 267 35.13 32.79 4.74
C SER A 267 35.97 33.75 3.91
N ASP A 268 35.44 34.92 3.58
CA ASP A 268 36.29 36.05 3.21
C ASP A 268 37.17 36.38 4.43
N ASP A 269 38.50 36.44 4.24
CA ASP A 269 39.48 36.71 5.30
C ASP A 269 39.24 38.04 6.03
N SER A 270 38.35 38.91 5.52
CA SER A 270 37.94 40.17 6.13
C SER A 270 37.01 40.02 7.35
N VAL A 271 36.45 38.83 7.63
CA VAL A 271 35.47 38.62 8.72
C VAL A 271 36.12 38.13 10.03
N LEU A 272 37.36 37.62 10.00
CA LEU A 272 38.00 36.98 11.17
C LEU A 272 38.83 37.93 12.05
N SER A 273 38.81 39.25 11.82
CA SER A 273 39.51 40.21 12.67
C SER A 273 38.72 40.56 13.94
N TYR A 274 38.35 39.57 14.76
CA TYR A 274 37.99 39.82 16.16
C TYR A 274 39.21 39.59 17.04
N SER A 275 39.84 40.72 17.37
CA SER A 275 40.77 40.99 18.46
C SER A 275 40.90 39.89 19.52
N SER A 276 42.08 39.27 19.59
CA SER A 276 42.57 38.72 20.86
C SER A 276 42.80 39.87 21.84
N PRO A 277 42.19 39.90 23.04
CA PRO A 277 42.57 40.89 24.04
C PRO A 277 44.03 40.62 24.45
N LYS A 278 44.89 41.61 24.25
CA LYS A 278 46.26 41.62 24.79
C LYS A 278 46.16 41.38 26.29
N LYS A 279 46.73 40.27 26.78
CA LYS A 279 46.99 40.08 28.20
C LYS A 279 47.94 41.20 28.64
N ALA A 280 47.50 42.02 29.59
CA ALA A 280 48.33 42.94 30.36
C ALA A 280 49.11 42.16 31.42
#